data_AF-A0A2D6XD24-F1
#
_entry.id   AF-A0A2D6XD24-F1
#
_cell.length_a   1.000
_cell.length_b   1.000
_cell.length_c   1.000
_cell.angle_alpha   90.00
_cell.angle_beta   90.00
_cell.angle_gamma   90.00
#
_symmetry.space_group_name_H-M   'P 1'
#
loop_
_entity.id
_entity.type
_entity.pdbx_description
1 polymer ?
#
loop_
_entity_poly.entity_id
_entity_poly.type
_entity_poly.pdbx_seq_one_letter_code
_entity_poly.pdbx_strand_id
1 'polypeptide(L)'
;MKKLRKVNPTKRKQERKDAQKEMEHQAALFAKHPTECCVCKEQFERTKETVKTWQVAIREERVRLTCPNCWSIIQKGLKRIQND
;
A
#
# COMPACT_ATOMS: atom_id res chain seq x y z
N MET A 1 -13.02 -29.44 -30.26
CA MET A 1 -12.62 -29.68 -28.86
C MET A 1 -11.72 -28.53 -28.40
N LYS A 2 -12.08 -27.78 -27.34
CA LYS A 2 -11.23 -26.70 -26.81
C LYS A 2 -10.02 -27.35 -26.11
N LYS A 3 -8.80 -27.08 -26.59
CA LYS A 3 -7.57 -27.57 -25.96
C LYS A 3 -7.53 -27.09 -24.49
N LEU A 4 -7.55 -28.01 -23.54
CA LEU A 4 -7.34 -27.69 -22.13
C LEU A 4 -5.96 -27.05 -21.99
N ARG A 5 -5.89 -25.83 -21.43
CA ARG A 5 -4.62 -25.14 -21.19
C ARG A 5 -3.76 -26.08 -20.35
N LYS A 6 -2.55 -26.40 -20.83
CA LYS A 6 -1.61 -27.25 -20.12
C LYS A 6 -1.13 -26.49 -18.88
N VAL A 7 -1.76 -26.75 -17.74
CA VAL A 7 -1.38 -26.14 -16.45
C VAL A 7 -0.09 -26.80 -16.01
N ASN A 8 0.96 -25.99 -15.79
CA ASN A 8 2.19 -26.49 -15.20
C ASN A 8 2.07 -26.45 -13.67
N PRO A 9 1.89 -27.59 -12.98
CA PRO A 9 1.61 -27.63 -11.55
C PRO A 9 2.76 -27.09 -10.70
N THR A 10 4.01 -27.23 -11.15
CA THR A 10 5.19 -26.70 -10.44
C THR A 10 5.23 -25.19 -10.50
N LYS A 11 4.98 -24.60 -11.67
CA LYS A 11 4.88 -23.14 -11.85
C LYS A 11 3.77 -22.55 -10.98
N ARG A 12 2.60 -23.17 -10.96
CA ARG A 12 1.47 -22.72 -10.12
C ARG A 12 1.73 -22.89 -8.62
N LYS A 13 2.57 -23.84 -8.22
CA LYS A 13 3.03 -23.98 -6.82
C LYS A 13 4.01 -22.86 -6.45
N GLN A 14 4.91 -22.51 -7.37
CA GLN A 14 5.87 -21.43 -7.18
C GLN A 14 5.17 -20.06 -7.09
N GLU A 15 4.29 -19.74 -8.03
CA GLU A 15 3.50 -18.49 -8.04
C GLU A 15 2.72 -18.30 -6.74
N ARG A 16 2.15 -19.37 -6.17
CA ARG A 16 1.45 -19.31 -4.87
C ARG A 16 2.40 -19.02 -3.71
N LYS A 17 3.60 -19.62 -3.70
CA LYS A 17 4.62 -19.34 -2.68
C LYS A 17 5.12 -17.90 -2.79
N ASP A 18 5.33 -17.40 -3.99
CA ASP A 18 5.82 -16.04 -4.22
C ASP A 18 4.75 -15.01 -3.81
N ALA A 19 3.49 -15.23 -4.18
CA ALA A 19 2.37 -14.39 -3.72
C ALA A 19 2.20 -14.42 -2.19
N GLN A 20 2.40 -15.58 -1.56
CA GLN A 20 2.34 -15.69 -0.11
C GLN A 20 3.48 -14.93 0.58
N LYS A 21 4.71 -15.07 0.08
CA LYS A 21 5.86 -14.29 0.58
C LYS A 21 5.66 -12.78 0.42
N GLU A 22 5.12 -12.35 -0.71
CA GLU A 22 4.82 -10.93 -0.95
C GLU A 22 3.78 -10.41 0.04
N MET A 23 2.70 -11.16 0.28
CA MET A 23 1.70 -10.79 1.29
C MET A 23 2.28 -10.77 2.71
N GLU A 24 3.09 -11.77 3.08
CA GLU A 24 3.76 -11.83 4.38
C GLU A 24 4.73 -10.64 4.57
N HIS A 25 5.47 -10.28 3.53
CA HIS A 25 6.36 -9.12 3.53
C HIS A 25 5.58 -7.82 3.71
N GLN A 26 4.51 -7.63 2.94
CA GLN A 26 3.63 -6.45 3.08
C GLN A 26 3.02 -6.38 4.49
N ALA A 27 2.52 -7.51 5.03
CA ALA A 27 1.98 -7.59 6.39
C ALA A 27 3.03 -7.22 7.46
N ALA A 28 4.27 -7.68 7.31
CA ALA A 28 5.37 -7.35 8.21
C ALA A 28 5.71 -5.84 8.18
N LEU A 29 5.59 -5.19 7.02
CA LEU A 29 5.77 -3.74 6.92
C LEU A 29 4.68 -2.97 7.67
N PHE A 30 3.43 -3.45 7.68
CA PHE A 30 2.36 -2.84 8.48
C PHE A 30 2.58 -2.96 10.00
N ALA A 31 3.41 -3.89 10.47
CA ALA A 31 3.79 -3.94 11.89
C ALA A 31 4.61 -2.71 12.32
N LYS A 32 5.36 -2.10 11.39
CA LYS A 32 6.05 -0.81 11.58
C LYS A 32 5.11 0.36 11.29
N HIS A 33 3.94 0.35 11.91
CA HIS A 33 2.94 1.39 11.67
C HIS A 33 3.47 2.75 12.19
N PRO A 34 3.41 3.82 11.39
CA PRO A 34 3.69 5.16 11.87
C PRO A 34 2.56 5.63 12.79
N THR A 35 2.91 6.28 13.90
CA THR A 35 1.95 6.85 14.85
C THR A 35 1.55 8.29 14.52
N GLU A 36 2.16 8.89 13.50
CA GLU A 36 1.94 10.29 13.14
C GLU A 36 2.02 10.52 11.62
N CYS A 37 1.39 11.60 11.17
CA CYS A 37 1.47 12.06 9.80
C CYS A 37 2.90 12.52 9.47
N CYS A 38 3.47 12.01 8.38
CA CYS A 38 4.83 12.34 7.96
C CYS A 38 5.00 13.80 7.47
N VAL A 39 3.92 14.54 7.28
CA VAL A 39 3.94 15.93 6.78
C VAL A 39 3.71 16.92 7.92
N CYS A 40 2.58 16.81 8.62
CA CYS A 40 2.19 17.75 9.68
C CYS A 40 2.46 17.24 11.11
N LYS A 41 2.93 15.99 11.27
CA LYS A 41 3.14 15.32 12.57
C LYS A 41 1.89 15.19 13.43
N GLU A 42 0.71 15.24 12.81
CA GLU A 42 -0.56 14.98 13.47
C GLU A 42 -0.61 13.51 13.94
N GLN A 43 -0.98 13.29 15.19
CA GLN A 43 -1.04 11.95 15.77
C GLN A 43 -2.17 11.14 15.13
N PHE A 44 -1.87 9.87 14.83
CA PHE A 44 -2.83 8.94 14.26
C PHE A 44 -3.47 8.10 15.35
N GLU A 45 -4.77 8.29 15.55
CA GLU A 45 -5.58 7.39 16.34
C GLU A 45 -6.20 6.32 15.44
N ARG A 46 -6.13 5.04 15.84
CA ARG A 46 -6.68 3.92 15.07
C ARG A 46 -8.18 3.76 15.33
N THR A 47 -9.00 4.51 14.59
CA THR A 47 -10.46 4.35 14.54
C THR A 47 -10.89 3.84 13.17
N LYS A 48 -12.15 3.39 13.04
CA LYS A 48 -12.67 2.90 11.75
C LYS A 48 -12.67 3.99 10.66
N GLU A 49 -12.83 5.25 11.07
CA GLU A 49 -12.89 6.41 10.19
C GLU A 49 -11.49 6.83 9.74
N THR A 50 -10.53 6.86 10.65
CA THR A 50 -9.15 7.25 10.34
C THR A 50 -8.48 6.23 9.43
N VAL A 51 -8.71 4.93 9.64
CA VAL A 51 -8.18 3.86 8.76
C VAL A 51 -8.69 3.99 7.32
N LYS A 52 -9.89 4.53 7.11
CA LYS A 52 -10.46 4.74 5.75
C LYS A 52 -10.01 6.04 5.08
N THR A 53 -9.65 7.04 5.87
CA THR A 53 -9.40 8.41 5.37
C THR A 53 -7.91 8.71 5.19
N TRP A 54 -7.06 8.12 6.04
CA TRP A 54 -5.62 8.32 5.98
C TRP A 54 -5.00 7.48 4.87
N GLN A 55 -3.91 7.99 4.30
CA GLN A 55 -3.18 7.28 3.24
C GLN A 55 -1.83 6.78 3.68
N VAL A 56 -1.56 5.53 3.28
CA VAL A 56 -0.33 4.81 3.58
C VAL A 56 0.45 4.60 2.30
N ALA A 57 1.67 5.12 2.25
CA ALA A 57 2.60 4.91 1.14
C ALA A 57 3.79 4.08 1.62
N ILE A 58 4.12 3.03 0.88
CA ILE A 58 5.27 2.16 1.16
C ILE A 58 6.35 2.46 0.12
N ARG A 59 7.55 2.84 0.57
CA ARG A 59 8.71 3.02 -0.30
C ARG A 59 9.96 2.52 0.39
N GLU A 60 10.73 1.64 -0.27
CA GLU A 60 12.02 1.15 0.24
C GLU A 60 11.91 0.66 1.70
N GLU A 61 10.88 -0.15 1.99
CA GLU A 61 10.54 -0.68 3.33
C GLU A 61 10.11 0.35 4.39
N ARG A 62 9.96 1.62 4.02
CA ARG A 62 9.43 2.66 4.92
C ARG A 62 7.95 2.87 4.65
N VAL A 63 7.17 2.71 5.70
CA VAL A 63 5.74 3.05 5.71
C VAL A 63 5.62 4.54 6.06
N ARG A 64 4.97 5.30 5.20
CA ARG A 64 4.63 6.72 5.44
C ARG A 64 3.13 6.84 5.58
N LEU A 65 2.71 7.45 6.66
CA LEU A 65 1.31 7.73 6.94
C LEU A 65 1.04 9.22 6.67
N THR A 66 -0.05 9.52 5.97
CA THR A 66 -0.43 10.89 5.58
C THR A 66 -1.87 11.14 5.95
N CYS A 67 -2.13 12.24 6.67
CA CYS A 67 -3.49 12.64 7.02
C CYS A 67 -4.25 13.14 5.77
N PRO A 68 -5.59 13.08 5.78
CA PRO A 68 -6.41 13.45 4.62
C PRO A 68 -6.20 14.90 4.15
N ASN A 69 -5.89 15.81 5.07
CA ASN A 69 -5.62 17.21 4.75
C ASN A 69 -4.34 17.37 3.92
N CYS A 70 -3.24 16.76 4.37
CA CYS A 70 -1.97 16.79 3.64
C CYS A 70 -2.07 16.05 2.31
N TRP A 71 -2.78 14.91 2.27
CA TRP A 71 -2.98 14.16 1.04
C TRP A 71 -3.74 14.97 -0.03
N SER A 72 -4.78 15.73 0.37
CA SER A 72 -5.52 16.63 -0.53
C SER A 72 -4.61 17.69 -1.17
N ILE A 73 -3.67 18.25 -0.40
CA ILE A 73 -2.69 19.23 -0.91
C ILE A 73 -1.75 18.57 -1.92
N ILE A 74 -1.23 17.39 -1.59
CA ILE A 74 -0.36 16.62 -2.49
C ILE A 74 -1.08 16.31 -3.80
N GLN A 75 -2.33 15.85 -3.75
CA GLN A 75 -3.11 15.57 -4.95
C GLN A 75 -3.36 16.82 -5.81
N LYS A 76 -3.62 17.97 -5.19
CA LYS A 76 -3.74 19.24 -5.92
C LYS A 76 -2.43 19.62 -6.60
N GLY A 77 -1.28 19.42 -5.94
CA GLY A 77 0.04 19.62 -6.52
C GLY A 77 0.32 18.69 -7.71
N LEU A 78 0.04 17.39 -7.55
CA LEU A 78 0.24 16.39 -8.60
C LEU A 78 -0.61 16.67 -9.85
N LYS A 79 -1.86 17.12 -9.67
CA LYS A 79 -2.73 17.51 -10.79
C LYS A 79 -2.23 18.72 -11.57
N ARG A 80 -1.45 19.62 -10.94
CA ARG A 80 -0.85 20.75 -11.65
C ARG A 80 0.28 20.25 -12.56
N ILE A 81 1.14 19.38 -12.05
CA ILE A 81 2.29 18.82 -12.79
C ILE A 81 1.84 17.94 -13.97
N GLN A 82 0.72 17.22 -13.86
CA GLN A 82 0.20 16.37 -14.95
C GLN A 82 -0.49 17.13 -16.09
N ASN A 83 -0.81 18.42 -15.89
CA ASN A 83 -1.49 19.24 -16.89
C ASN A 83 -0.53 20.21 -17.62
N ASP A 84 0.77 20.16 -17.30
CA ASP A 84 1.87 20.77 -18.06
C ASP A 84 2.55 19.71 -18.93
#